data_AF-A0A2H9M6U4-F1
#
_entry.id   AF-A0A2H9M6U4-F1
#
_cell.length_a   1.000
_cell.length_b   1.000
_cell.length_c   1.000
_cell.angle_alpha   90.00
_cell.angle_beta   90.00
_cell.angle_gamma   90.00
#
_symmetry.space_group_name_H-M   'P 1'
#
loop_
_entity.id
_entity.type
_entity.pdbx_description
1 polymer ?
#
loop_
_entity_poly.entity_id
_entity_poly.type
_entity_poly.pdbx_seq_one_letter_code
_entity_poly.pdbx_strand_id
1 'polypeptide(L)'
;MTNKIICYIRGVEIVETPEEKVRQEYARRLVEEYGYPKELVDVEVPIQLGRDESKRADIVVYRSKQDREKRENHNIIVECKEPDIKFPDGEKQLKAYVNATTTQIGVWTNGVEFKYWKRLKEPDRYEEKGYLPKYGQEYGDKKILKKELRPSSNLQATFKRIHDNIYANYKSGRKEKVFYQIIYLLFAKIQDEKSRNAECEFVIYDREWDEIRD
;
A
#
# COMPACT_ATOMS: atom_id res chain seq x y z
N MET A 1 -4.15 -15.53 -27.28
CA MET A 1 -3.05 -16.03 -26.43
C MET A 1 -3.20 -15.39 -25.07
N THR A 2 -3.23 -16.17 -24.00
CA THR A 2 -3.33 -15.64 -22.63
C THR A 2 -1.95 -15.18 -22.20
N ASN A 3 -1.79 -13.90 -21.87
CA ASN A 3 -0.54 -13.40 -21.32
C ASN A 3 -0.24 -14.09 -19.98
N LYS A 4 1.04 -14.23 -19.68
CA LYS A 4 1.51 -14.85 -18.44
C LYS A 4 2.60 -13.99 -17.79
N ILE A 5 2.66 -14.07 -16.47
CA ILE A 5 3.63 -13.36 -15.63
C ILE A 5 4.22 -14.33 -14.60
N ILE A 6 5.46 -14.11 -14.18
CA ILE A 6 6.06 -14.85 -13.06
C ILE A 6 5.62 -14.20 -11.75
N CYS A 7 4.98 -14.98 -10.88
CA CYS A 7 4.58 -14.53 -9.56
C CYS A 7 5.82 -14.14 -8.75
N TYR A 8 5.92 -12.88 -8.32
CA TYR A 8 7.06 -12.33 -7.59
C TYR A 8 7.33 -13.11 -6.31
N ILE A 9 6.29 -13.49 -5.57
CA ILE A 9 6.42 -14.23 -4.31
C ILE A 9 6.74 -15.71 -4.54
N ARG A 10 5.99 -16.39 -5.40
CA ARG A 10 6.05 -17.87 -5.56
C ARG A 10 7.05 -18.36 -6.61
N GLY A 11 7.48 -17.50 -7.54
CA GLY A 11 8.38 -17.87 -8.64
C GLY A 11 7.76 -18.75 -9.73
N VAL A 12 6.44 -18.92 -9.73
CA VAL A 12 5.71 -19.74 -10.71
C VAL A 12 5.00 -18.87 -11.76
N GLU A 13 4.83 -19.41 -12.96
CA GLU A 13 4.12 -18.75 -14.05
C GLU A 13 2.59 -18.81 -13.84
N ILE A 14 1.92 -17.66 -13.97
CA ILE A 14 0.48 -17.49 -13.75
C ILE A 14 -0.16 -16.65 -14.85
N VAL A 15 -1.49 -16.71 -14.96
CA VAL A 15 -2.25 -15.91 -15.92
C VAL A 15 -2.15 -14.43 -15.56
N GLU A 16 -1.83 -13.61 -16.55
CA GLU A 16 -1.72 -12.16 -16.39
C GLU A 16 -3.08 -11.50 -16.62
N THR A 17 -3.83 -11.23 -15.53
CA THR A 17 -5.02 -10.37 -15.55
C THR A 17 -4.65 -8.94 -15.13
N PRO A 18 -5.51 -7.93 -15.38
CA PRO A 18 -5.29 -6.58 -14.86
C PRO A 18 -5.17 -6.53 -13.33
N GLU A 19 -5.99 -7.31 -12.62
CA GLU A 19 -5.94 -7.43 -11.16
C GLU A 19 -4.61 -8.06 -10.70
N GLU A 20 -4.17 -9.12 -11.41
CA GLU A 20 -2.92 -9.80 -11.11
C GLU A 20 -1.71 -8.87 -11.27
N LYS A 21 -1.72 -7.97 -12.26
CA LYS A 21 -0.67 -6.95 -12.41
C LYS A 21 -0.59 -6.05 -11.18
N VAL A 22 -1.74 -5.60 -10.68
CA VAL A 22 -1.82 -4.77 -9.47
C VAL A 22 -1.28 -5.55 -8.26
N ARG A 23 -1.71 -6.80 -8.10
CA ARG A 23 -1.25 -7.68 -7.01
C ARG A 23 0.26 -7.91 -7.03
N GLN A 24 0.82 -8.23 -8.20
CA GLN A 24 2.26 -8.48 -8.33
C GLN A 24 3.09 -7.21 -8.09
N GLU A 25 2.63 -6.06 -8.58
CA GLU A 25 3.30 -4.79 -8.29
C GLU A 25 3.22 -4.45 -6.80
N TYR A 26 2.07 -4.65 -6.15
CA TYR A 26 1.93 -4.36 -4.72
C TYR A 26 2.76 -5.31 -3.84
N ALA A 27 2.83 -6.60 -4.21
CA ALA A 27 3.72 -7.55 -3.55
C ALA A 27 5.20 -7.14 -3.67
N ARG A 28 5.61 -6.61 -4.83
CA ARG A 28 6.96 -6.06 -5.01
C ARG A 28 7.20 -4.84 -4.12
N ARG A 29 6.24 -3.91 -4.06
CA ARG A 29 6.32 -2.72 -3.18
C ARG A 29 6.47 -3.09 -1.71
N LEU A 30 5.73 -4.09 -1.23
CA LEU A 30 5.86 -4.57 0.15
C LEU A 30 7.29 -4.99 0.48
N VAL A 31 7.96 -5.69 -0.43
CA VAL A 31 9.33 -6.19 -0.20
C VAL A 31 10.38 -5.11 -0.44
N GLU A 32 10.36 -4.47 -1.60
CA GLU A 32 11.45 -3.57 -2.05
C GLU A 32 11.36 -2.19 -1.38
N GLU A 33 10.16 -1.61 -1.34
CA GLU A 33 9.95 -0.26 -0.81
C GLU A 33 9.69 -0.27 0.71
N TYR A 34 8.75 -1.09 1.17
CA TYR A 34 8.36 -1.16 2.59
C TYR A 34 9.28 -2.07 3.42
N GLY A 35 10.10 -2.89 2.78
CA GLY A 35 11.12 -3.70 3.45
C GLY A 35 10.58 -4.93 4.18
N TYR A 36 9.34 -5.36 3.92
CA TYR A 36 8.82 -6.60 4.48
C TYR A 36 9.60 -7.79 3.90
N PRO A 37 10.18 -8.67 4.75
CA PRO A 37 10.91 -9.83 4.27
C PRO A 37 10.02 -10.69 3.37
N LYS A 38 10.52 -11.07 2.19
CA LYS A 38 9.76 -11.82 1.18
C LYS A 38 9.22 -13.13 1.75
N GLU A 39 9.97 -13.77 2.64
CA GLU A 39 9.55 -14.98 3.36
C GLU A 39 8.35 -14.80 4.32
N LEU A 40 7.91 -13.58 4.59
CA LEU A 40 6.75 -13.27 5.42
C LEU A 40 5.53 -12.86 4.60
N VAL A 41 5.65 -12.86 3.27
CA VAL A 41 4.58 -12.46 2.35
C VAL A 41 4.08 -13.70 1.60
N ASP A 42 2.76 -13.90 1.57
CA ASP A 42 2.10 -14.87 0.70
C ASP A 42 1.01 -14.22 -0.13
N VAL A 43 0.59 -14.90 -1.20
CA VAL A 43 -0.49 -14.49 -2.08
C VAL A 43 -1.54 -15.59 -2.17
N GLU A 44 -2.78 -15.23 -2.48
CA GLU A 44 -3.90 -16.18 -2.63
C GLU A 44 -4.09 -17.04 -1.37
N VAL A 45 -4.10 -16.40 -0.20
CA VAL A 45 -4.12 -17.08 1.10
C VAL A 45 -5.55 -17.44 1.51
N PRO A 46 -5.87 -18.70 1.82
CA PRO A 46 -7.16 -19.11 2.37
C PRO A 46 -7.53 -18.35 3.63
N ILE A 47 -8.70 -17.70 3.63
CA ILE A 47 -9.28 -17.07 4.81
C ILE A 47 -10.62 -17.73 5.09
N GLN A 48 -10.75 -18.28 6.29
CA GLN A 48 -11.99 -18.89 6.76
C GLN A 48 -12.99 -17.81 7.19
N LEU A 49 -14.13 -17.74 6.52
CA LEU A 49 -15.26 -16.88 6.89
C LEU A 49 -16.41 -17.74 7.41
N GLY A 50 -16.44 -17.95 8.73
CA GLY A 50 -17.41 -18.86 9.35
C GLY A 50 -17.21 -20.30 8.87
N ARG A 51 -18.14 -20.80 8.04
CA ARG A 51 -18.03 -22.13 7.41
C ARG A 51 -17.51 -22.09 5.97
N ASP A 52 -17.33 -20.91 5.39
CA ASP A 52 -16.82 -20.74 4.02
C ASP A 52 -15.28 -20.71 4.03
N GLU A 53 -14.67 -21.74 3.45
CA GLU A 53 -13.22 -21.86 3.28
C GLU A 53 -12.76 -21.58 1.84
N SER A 54 -13.68 -21.18 0.96
CA SER A 54 -13.38 -20.90 -0.46
C SER A 54 -12.68 -19.56 -0.68
N LYS A 55 -12.79 -18.64 0.28
CA LYS A 55 -12.29 -17.28 0.15
C LYS A 55 -10.78 -17.21 0.27
N ARG A 56 -10.19 -16.27 -0.49
CA ARG A 56 -8.75 -16.05 -0.57
C ARG A 56 -8.48 -14.56 -0.43
N ALA A 57 -7.54 -14.19 0.42
CA ALA A 57 -6.97 -12.85 0.45
C ALA A 57 -5.87 -12.76 -0.62
N ASP A 58 -5.80 -11.62 -1.32
CA ASP A 58 -4.86 -11.44 -2.42
C ASP A 58 -3.41 -11.48 -1.94
N ILE A 59 -3.10 -10.75 -0.87
CA ILE A 59 -1.78 -10.73 -0.24
C ILE A 59 -1.93 -10.72 1.27
N VAL A 60 -1.11 -11.52 1.95
CA VAL A 60 -0.98 -11.53 3.41
C VAL A 60 0.47 -11.29 3.80
N VAL A 61 0.68 -10.46 4.81
CA VAL A 61 1.96 -10.35 5.52
C VAL A 61 1.81 -10.90 6.94
N TYR A 62 2.71 -11.81 7.30
CA TYR A 62 2.76 -12.47 8.61
C TYR A 62 3.74 -11.77 9.56
N ARG A 63 3.60 -12.02 10.87
CA ARG A 63 4.52 -11.49 11.89
C ARG A 63 5.82 -12.30 11.99
N SER A 64 5.75 -13.60 11.70
CA SER A 64 6.89 -14.51 11.77
C SER A 64 6.80 -15.62 10.73
N LYS A 65 7.90 -16.33 10.52
CA LYS A 65 7.95 -17.52 9.64
C LYS A 65 7.01 -18.62 10.16
N GLN A 66 6.93 -18.80 11.47
CA GLN A 66 6.05 -19.78 12.10
C GLN A 66 4.58 -19.47 11.85
N ASP A 67 4.19 -18.19 11.94
CA ASP A 67 2.82 -17.75 11.64
C ASP A 67 2.47 -18.03 10.18
N ARG A 68 3.41 -17.78 9.27
CA ARG A 68 3.24 -18.10 7.85
C ARG A 68 3.06 -19.60 7.59
N GLU A 69 3.91 -20.45 8.19
CA GLU A 69 3.84 -21.90 8.04
C GLU A 69 2.48 -22.46 8.50
N LYS A 70 1.95 -21.92 9.61
CA LYS A 70 0.64 -22.29 10.15
C LYS A 70 -0.52 -21.57 9.47
N ARG A 71 -0.25 -20.51 8.70
CA ARG A 71 -1.23 -19.56 8.14
C ARG A 71 -2.11 -18.93 9.23
N GLU A 72 -1.50 -18.57 10.34
CA GLU A 72 -2.15 -17.93 11.49
C GLU A 72 -1.60 -16.52 11.68
N ASN A 73 -2.16 -15.75 12.62
CA ASN A 73 -1.62 -14.47 13.06
C ASN A 73 -1.28 -13.47 11.93
N HIS A 74 -2.16 -13.40 10.92
CA HIS A 74 -2.15 -12.42 9.85
C HIS A 74 -1.92 -11.00 10.42
N ASN A 75 -0.94 -10.27 9.87
CA ASN A 75 -0.62 -8.92 10.33
C ASN A 75 -1.19 -7.85 9.41
N ILE A 76 -1.03 -8.06 8.10
CA ILE A 76 -1.51 -7.17 7.04
C ILE A 76 -2.25 -8.02 6.01
N ILE A 77 -3.42 -7.55 5.59
CA ILE A 77 -4.16 -8.10 4.45
C ILE A 77 -4.29 -7.01 3.41
N VAL A 78 -3.99 -7.35 2.16
CA VAL A 78 -4.19 -6.49 1.00
C VAL A 78 -5.27 -7.09 0.12
N GLU A 79 -6.23 -6.26 -0.26
CA GLU A 79 -7.21 -6.51 -1.32
C GLU A 79 -6.81 -5.68 -2.54
N CYS A 80 -6.65 -6.33 -3.68
CA CYS A 80 -6.26 -5.76 -4.96
C CYS A 80 -7.43 -5.81 -5.93
N LYS A 81 -7.71 -4.70 -6.62
CA LYS A 81 -8.70 -4.64 -7.70
C LYS A 81 -8.04 -4.26 -9.02
N GLU A 82 -8.75 -4.50 -10.13
CA GLU A 82 -8.36 -3.98 -11.43
C GLU A 82 -8.36 -2.42 -11.44
N PRO A 83 -7.49 -1.77 -12.24
CA PRO A 83 -7.32 -0.30 -12.21
C PRO A 83 -8.59 0.54 -12.38
N ASP A 84 -9.56 0.02 -13.14
CA ASP A 84 -10.82 0.72 -13.43
C ASP A 84 -11.85 0.60 -12.30
N ILE A 85 -11.66 -0.34 -11.38
CA ILE A 85 -12.52 -0.51 -10.21
C ILE A 85 -12.17 0.53 -9.15
N LYS A 86 -13.18 1.28 -8.71
CA LYS A 86 -13.03 2.37 -7.74
C LYS A 86 -13.45 1.94 -6.35
N PHE A 87 -12.81 2.53 -5.35
CA PHE A 87 -13.27 2.43 -3.97
C PHE A 87 -14.72 2.96 -3.88
N PRO A 88 -15.66 2.33 -3.13
CA PRO A 88 -15.45 1.29 -2.10
C PRO A 88 -15.67 -0.18 -2.56
N ASP A 89 -15.61 -0.49 -3.84
CA ASP A 89 -15.72 -1.89 -4.28
C ASP A 89 -14.61 -2.77 -3.67
N GLY A 90 -14.95 -3.91 -3.07
CA GLY A 90 -14.01 -4.76 -2.32
C GLY A 90 -13.75 -4.33 -0.86
N GLU A 91 -14.20 -3.15 -0.41
CA GLU A 91 -13.99 -2.70 0.98
C GLU A 91 -14.63 -3.64 2.00
N LYS A 92 -15.87 -4.08 1.73
CA LYS A 92 -16.60 -5.02 2.62
C LYS A 92 -15.88 -6.37 2.73
N GLN A 93 -15.29 -6.84 1.64
CA GLN A 93 -14.52 -8.08 1.61
C GLN A 93 -13.26 -7.95 2.45
N LEU A 94 -12.49 -6.87 2.25
CA LEU A 94 -11.32 -6.57 3.07
C LEU A 94 -11.68 -6.52 4.56
N LYS A 95 -12.74 -5.77 4.94
CA LYS A 95 -13.18 -5.69 6.34
C LYS A 95 -13.60 -7.04 6.90
N ALA A 96 -14.27 -7.89 6.11
CA ALA A 96 -14.62 -9.24 6.53
C ALA A 96 -13.38 -10.08 6.82
N TYR A 97 -12.35 -10.03 5.98
CA TYR A 97 -11.09 -10.73 6.21
C TYR A 97 -10.34 -10.20 7.44
N VAL A 98 -10.29 -8.88 7.61
CA VAL A 98 -9.63 -8.26 8.77
C VAL A 98 -10.33 -8.65 10.07
N ASN A 99 -11.68 -8.69 10.07
CA ASN A 99 -12.49 -9.11 11.22
C ASN A 99 -12.36 -10.60 11.54
N ALA A 100 -12.30 -11.46 10.53
CA ALA A 100 -12.17 -12.90 10.69
C ALA A 100 -10.78 -13.35 11.13
N THR A 101 -9.80 -12.43 11.16
CA THR A 101 -8.40 -12.73 11.47
C THR A 101 -7.86 -11.81 12.56
N THR A 102 -6.59 -11.99 12.90
CA THR A 102 -5.83 -11.13 13.82
C THR A 102 -5.26 -9.88 13.15
N THR A 103 -5.63 -9.63 11.88
CA THR A 103 -5.05 -8.58 11.05
C THR A 103 -5.15 -7.22 11.73
N GLN A 104 -4.02 -6.51 11.73
CA GLN A 104 -3.91 -5.17 12.32
C GLN A 104 -4.05 -4.08 11.26
N ILE A 105 -3.67 -4.37 10.02
CA ILE A 105 -3.70 -3.40 8.93
C ILE A 105 -4.41 -4.00 7.72
N GLY A 106 -5.50 -3.36 7.30
CA GLY A 106 -6.15 -3.63 6.03
C GLY A 106 -5.64 -2.65 4.97
N VAL A 107 -5.40 -3.16 3.76
CA VAL A 107 -5.00 -2.35 2.61
C VAL A 107 -5.92 -2.65 1.45
N TRP A 108 -6.42 -1.62 0.78
CA TRP A 108 -7.10 -1.75 -0.49
C TRP A 108 -6.35 -0.97 -1.57
N THR A 109 -6.20 -1.55 -2.76
CA THR A 109 -5.61 -0.84 -3.90
C THR A 109 -6.10 -1.35 -5.25
N ASN A 110 -6.22 -0.45 -6.22
CA ASN A 110 -6.36 -0.78 -7.64
C ASN A 110 -5.08 -0.45 -8.45
N GLY A 111 -3.96 -0.25 -7.77
CA GLY A 111 -2.68 0.19 -8.35
C GLY A 111 -2.59 1.71 -8.57
N VAL A 112 -3.70 2.45 -8.48
CA VAL A 112 -3.76 3.91 -8.61
C VAL A 112 -4.08 4.55 -7.26
N GLU A 113 -5.12 4.05 -6.61
CA GLU A 113 -5.62 4.46 -5.32
C GLU A 113 -5.13 3.49 -4.25
N PHE A 114 -4.89 4.01 -3.05
CA PHE A 114 -4.40 3.25 -1.91
C PHE A 114 -5.18 3.70 -0.69
N LYS A 115 -5.76 2.74 0.01
CA LYS A 115 -6.46 2.98 1.26
C LYS A 115 -5.89 2.06 2.33
N TYR A 116 -5.60 2.64 3.49
CA TYR A 116 -4.99 1.95 4.61
C TYR A 116 -5.89 2.11 5.82
N TRP A 117 -6.12 1.02 6.54
CA TRP A 117 -6.85 1.06 7.81
C TRP A 117 -6.07 0.33 8.87
N LYS A 118 -5.91 0.97 10.02
CA LYS A 118 -5.41 0.37 11.25
C LYS A 118 -6.59 -0.09 12.08
N ARG A 119 -6.59 -1.35 12.50
CA ARG A 119 -7.55 -1.90 13.45
C ARG A 119 -7.33 -1.25 14.83
N LEU A 120 -8.41 -0.81 15.45
CA LEU A 120 -8.39 -0.28 16.82
C LEU A 120 -8.65 -1.39 17.84
N LYS A 121 -8.52 -1.06 19.13
CA LYS A 121 -8.75 -2.03 20.21
C LYS A 121 -10.23 -2.42 20.31
N GLU A 122 -11.13 -1.51 19.96
CA GLU A 122 -12.56 -1.79 19.92
C GLU A 122 -12.88 -2.74 18.74
N PRO A 123 -13.74 -3.75 18.95
CA PRO A 123 -14.22 -4.61 17.87
C PRO A 123 -14.82 -3.80 16.71
N ASP A 124 -14.54 -4.23 15.48
CA ASP A 124 -15.06 -3.64 14.25
C ASP A 124 -14.73 -2.15 14.04
N ARG A 125 -13.79 -1.58 14.79
CA ARG A 125 -13.35 -0.19 14.61
C ARG A 125 -12.01 -0.09 13.91
N TYR A 126 -11.96 0.89 13.01
CA TYR A 126 -10.86 1.12 12.10
C TYR A 126 -10.56 2.60 11.99
N GLU A 127 -9.27 2.92 11.97
CA GLU A 127 -8.74 4.25 11.72
C GLU A 127 -8.12 4.27 10.33
N GLU A 128 -8.58 5.14 9.43
CA GLU A 128 -7.96 5.29 8.11
C GLU A 128 -6.65 6.06 8.23
N LYS A 129 -5.58 5.51 7.64
CA LYS A 129 -4.22 6.03 7.68
C LYS A 129 -3.76 6.47 6.29
N GLY A 130 -2.84 7.44 6.25
CA GLY A 130 -2.29 7.98 5.00
C GLY A 130 -1.22 7.11 4.34
N TYR A 131 -0.65 6.16 5.08
CA TYR A 131 0.45 5.31 4.61
C TYR A 131 0.42 3.94 5.28
N LEU A 132 1.24 3.02 4.75
CA LEU A 132 1.59 1.76 5.41
C LEU A 132 2.96 1.92 6.09
N PRO A 133 3.13 1.56 7.38
CA PRO A 133 4.44 1.63 8.03
C PRO A 133 5.42 0.67 7.36
N LYS A 134 6.72 0.98 7.41
CA LYS A 134 7.75 0.05 6.95
C LYS A 134 7.87 -1.13 7.92
N TYR A 135 8.49 -2.21 7.46
CA TYR A 135 8.80 -3.35 8.33
C TYR A 135 9.60 -2.93 9.56
N GLY A 136 9.18 -3.41 10.74
CA GLY A 136 9.78 -3.06 12.03
C GLY A 136 9.44 -1.65 12.54
N GLN A 137 8.53 -0.94 11.87
CA GLN A 137 8.05 0.37 12.31
C GLN A 137 6.58 0.31 12.72
N GLU A 138 6.22 1.13 13.69
CA GLU A 138 4.84 1.40 14.07
C GLU A 138 4.39 2.74 13.49
N TYR A 139 3.08 2.98 13.46
CA TYR A 139 2.53 4.30 13.14
C TYR A 139 2.98 5.34 14.17
N GLY A 140 3.15 6.58 13.71
CA GLY A 140 3.45 7.73 14.55
C GLY A 140 4.54 8.62 13.96
N ASP A 141 4.73 9.78 14.59
CA ASP A 141 5.57 10.87 14.08
C ASP A 141 7.06 10.65 14.33
N LYS A 142 7.59 9.51 13.87
CA LYS A 142 9.01 9.24 13.92
C LYS A 142 9.72 10.04 12.83
N LYS A 143 10.76 10.78 13.25
CA LYS A 143 11.69 11.46 12.34
C LYS A 143 12.28 10.47 11.33
N ILE A 144 12.12 10.78 10.05
CA ILE A 144 12.69 9.99 8.95
C ILE A 144 14.09 10.51 8.68
N LEU A 145 15.09 9.64 8.73
CA LEU A 145 16.47 10.04 8.46
C LEU A 145 16.80 9.88 6.98
N LYS A 146 17.56 10.82 6.40
CA LYS A 146 17.96 10.76 4.99
C LYS A 146 18.73 9.50 4.64
N LYS A 147 19.52 8.96 5.57
CA LYS A 147 20.24 7.69 5.42
C LYS A 147 19.32 6.47 5.29
N GLU A 148 18.05 6.59 5.65
CA GLU A 148 17.03 5.53 5.55
C GLU A 148 16.20 5.63 4.25
N LEU A 149 16.43 6.68 3.44
CA LEU A 149 15.81 6.80 2.14
C LEU A 149 16.29 5.70 1.21
N ARG A 150 15.35 5.18 0.41
CA ARG A 150 15.62 4.19 -0.62
C ARG A 150 15.18 4.79 -1.96
N PRO A 151 15.89 4.50 -3.06
CA PRO A 151 15.40 4.83 -4.39
C PRO A 151 14.00 4.24 -4.61
N SER A 152 13.12 4.99 -5.27
CA SER A 152 11.82 4.46 -5.69
C SER A 152 12.03 3.42 -6.79
N SER A 153 11.37 2.26 -6.70
CA SER A 153 11.43 1.22 -7.73
C SER A 153 10.56 1.57 -8.95
N ASN A 154 9.55 2.42 -8.78
CA ASN A 154 8.64 2.83 -9.86
C ASN A 154 8.28 4.33 -9.79
N LEU A 155 9.27 5.16 -10.15
CA LEU A 155 9.14 6.61 -10.10
C LEU A 155 8.10 7.14 -11.11
N GLN A 156 7.99 6.50 -12.28
CA GLN A 156 7.02 6.89 -13.32
C GLN A 156 5.57 6.72 -12.84
N ALA A 157 5.23 5.57 -12.24
CA ALA A 157 3.90 5.36 -11.69
C ALA A 157 3.59 6.34 -10.55
N THR A 158 4.60 6.62 -9.71
CA THR A 158 4.47 7.60 -8.61
C THR A 158 4.13 9.00 -9.14
N PHE A 159 4.89 9.50 -10.13
CA PHE A 159 4.60 10.81 -10.74
C PHE A 159 3.27 10.83 -11.49
N LYS A 160 2.92 9.76 -12.21
CA LYS A 160 1.62 9.65 -12.88
C LYS A 160 0.47 9.79 -11.87
N ARG A 161 0.57 9.12 -10.72
CA ARG A 161 -0.43 9.22 -9.66
C ARG A 161 -0.51 10.64 -9.09
N ILE A 162 0.62 11.28 -8.83
CA ILE A 162 0.66 12.67 -8.35
C ILE A 162 0.00 13.60 -9.38
N HIS A 163 0.36 13.45 -10.65
CA HIS A 163 -0.23 14.21 -11.76
C HIS A 163 -1.75 14.05 -11.80
N ASP A 164 -2.25 12.81 -11.81
CA ASP A 164 -3.67 12.52 -11.96
C ASP A 164 -4.49 13.04 -10.77
N ASN A 165 -3.93 12.96 -9.55
CA ASN A 165 -4.55 13.54 -8.35
C ASN A 165 -4.62 15.06 -8.41
N ILE A 166 -3.54 15.74 -8.80
CA ILE A 166 -3.55 17.20 -8.96
C ILE A 166 -4.54 17.61 -10.07
N TYR A 167 -4.52 16.89 -11.19
CA TYR A 167 -5.42 17.16 -12.32
C TYR A 167 -6.89 17.01 -11.95
N ALA A 168 -7.26 15.97 -11.19
CA ALA A 168 -8.63 15.75 -10.73
C ALA A 168 -9.13 16.86 -9.78
N ASN A 169 -8.23 17.39 -8.93
CA ASN A 169 -8.56 18.45 -7.98
C ASN A 169 -8.54 19.86 -8.60
N TYR A 170 -7.80 20.06 -9.69
CA TYR A 170 -7.85 21.30 -10.45
C TYR A 170 -9.12 21.34 -11.31
N LYS A 171 -10.21 21.90 -10.76
CA LYS A 171 -11.36 22.34 -11.57
C LYS A 171 -10.84 23.30 -12.65
N SER A 172 -10.94 22.89 -13.92
CA SER A 172 -10.51 23.58 -15.15
C SER A 172 -9.09 23.26 -15.66
N GLY A 173 -8.99 22.23 -16.53
CA GLY A 173 -8.33 22.18 -17.86
C GLY A 173 -6.94 22.78 -18.11
N ARG A 174 -6.29 23.42 -17.14
CA ARG A 174 -5.02 24.13 -17.31
C ARG A 174 -3.88 23.19 -16.99
N LYS A 175 -3.57 22.32 -17.96
CA LYS A 175 -2.45 21.36 -17.91
C LYS A 175 -1.13 22.00 -17.45
N GLU A 176 -0.90 23.25 -17.85
CA GLU A 176 0.27 24.03 -17.45
C GLU A 176 0.38 24.23 -15.92
N LYS A 177 -0.74 24.50 -15.24
CA LYS A 177 -0.74 24.63 -13.77
C LYS A 177 -0.39 23.33 -13.08
N VAL A 178 -0.97 22.21 -13.55
CA VAL A 178 -0.67 20.87 -13.05
C VAL A 178 0.81 20.54 -13.21
N PHE A 179 1.39 20.88 -14.37
CA PHE A 179 2.81 20.74 -14.62
C PHE A 179 3.66 21.49 -13.59
N TYR A 180 3.39 22.77 -13.34
CA TYR A 180 4.15 23.53 -12.34
C TYR A 180 4.02 22.98 -10.92
N GLN A 181 2.84 22.47 -10.53
CA GLN A 181 2.69 21.83 -9.21
C GLN A 181 3.58 20.59 -9.05
N ILE A 182 3.71 19.77 -10.09
CA ILE A 182 4.62 18.62 -10.08
C ILE A 182 6.07 19.09 -9.95
N ILE A 183 6.45 20.15 -10.67
CA ILE A 183 7.80 20.72 -10.59
C ILE A 183 8.09 21.25 -9.19
N TYR A 184 7.13 21.93 -8.54
CA TYR A 184 7.31 22.41 -7.16
C TYR A 184 7.49 21.26 -6.17
N LEU A 185 6.70 20.18 -6.28
CA LEU A 185 6.87 18.98 -5.45
C LEU A 185 8.25 18.34 -5.68
N LEU A 186 8.68 18.24 -6.93
CA LEU A 186 10.00 17.69 -7.28
C LEU A 186 11.12 18.55 -6.68
N PHE A 187 11.07 19.87 -6.83
CA PHE A 187 12.10 20.75 -6.28
C PHE A 187 12.10 20.76 -4.75
N ALA A 188 10.93 20.72 -4.10
CA ALA A 188 10.83 20.60 -2.66
C ALA A 188 11.53 19.31 -2.17
N LYS A 189 11.29 18.18 -2.84
CA LYS A 189 11.96 16.91 -2.51
C LYS A 189 13.46 16.95 -2.74
N ILE A 190 13.91 17.47 -3.89
CA ILE A 190 15.34 17.59 -4.21
C ILE A 190 16.05 18.51 -3.22
N GLN A 191 15.42 19.63 -2.86
CA GLN A 191 15.96 20.59 -1.90
C GLN A 191 16.11 19.95 -0.52
N ASP A 192 15.07 19.23 -0.05
CA ASP A 192 15.12 18.46 1.19
C ASP A 192 16.28 17.45 1.17
N GLU A 193 16.37 16.59 0.16
CA GLU A 193 17.42 15.55 0.09
C GLU A 193 18.84 16.13 0.03
N LYS A 194 19.04 17.26 -0.67
CA LYS A 194 20.34 17.92 -0.79
C LYS A 194 20.72 18.78 0.42
N SER A 195 19.77 19.09 1.30
CA SER A 195 20.06 19.92 2.47
C SER A 195 21.02 19.21 3.43
N ARG A 196 21.69 19.97 4.31
CA ARG A 196 22.64 19.42 5.28
C ARG A 196 21.99 18.71 6.47
N ASN A 197 20.67 18.85 6.62
CA ASN A 197 19.93 18.25 7.75
C ASN A 197 19.96 16.72 7.64
N ALA A 198 20.10 16.03 8.77
CA ALA A 198 20.10 14.56 8.78
C ALA A 198 18.68 13.98 8.66
N GLU A 199 17.69 14.74 9.09
CA GLU A 199 16.27 14.41 9.06
C GLU A 199 15.65 14.95 7.76
N CYS A 200 14.66 14.22 7.23
CA CYS A 200 13.84 14.68 6.12
C CYS A 200 12.80 15.69 6.61
N GLU A 201 12.68 16.81 5.91
CA GLU A 201 11.65 17.83 6.13
C GLU A 201 10.48 17.68 5.14
N PHE A 202 10.72 17.08 3.97
CA PHE A 202 9.66 16.77 3.01
C PHE A 202 8.98 15.46 3.42
N VAL A 203 8.12 15.55 4.43
CA VAL A 203 7.38 14.43 5.03
C VAL A 203 5.97 14.88 5.44
N ILE A 204 5.07 13.93 5.58
CA ILE A 204 3.77 14.14 6.23
C ILE A 204 3.70 13.24 7.45
N TYR A 205 3.44 13.83 8.60
CA TYR A 205 3.29 13.16 9.88
C TYR A 205 1.83 12.74 10.14
N ASP A 206 1.59 11.78 11.04
CA ASP A 206 0.25 11.31 11.39
C ASP A 206 -0.63 12.50 11.84
N ARG A 207 -0.08 13.40 12.67
CA ARG A 207 -0.83 14.60 13.11
C ARG A 207 -1.26 15.51 11.95
N GLU A 208 -0.40 15.68 10.95
CA GLU A 208 -0.66 16.55 9.79
C GLU A 208 -1.65 15.86 8.84
N TRP A 209 -1.60 14.54 8.76
CA TRP A 209 -2.56 13.74 8.02
C TRP A 209 -3.97 13.88 8.60
N ASP A 210 -4.09 13.85 9.93
CA ASP A 210 -5.38 14.00 10.61
C ASP A 210 -5.95 15.41 10.39
N GLU A 211 -5.14 16.46 10.48
CA GLU A 211 -5.54 17.86 10.21
C GLU A 211 -6.06 18.10 8.79
N ILE A 212 -5.53 17.41 7.78
CA ILE A 212 -5.94 17.57 6.37
C ILE A 212 -7.33 16.96 6.11
N ARG A 213 -7.78 16.05 6.99
CA ARG A 213 -9.01 15.28 6.81
C ARG A 213 -10.22 15.87 7.51
N ASP A 214 -10.01 16.68 8.55
CA ASP A 214 -11.03 17.45 9.25
C ASP A 214 -11.49 18.68 8.45
#